data_AF-A0AAV2SQS4-F1
#
_entry.id   AF-A0AAV2SQS4-F1
#
_cell.length_a   1.000
_cell.length_b   1.000
_cell.length_c   1.000
_cell.angle_alpha   90.00
_cell.angle_beta   90.00
_cell.angle_gamma   90.00
#
_symmetry.space_group_name_H-M   'P 1'
#
loop_
_entity.id
_entity.type
_entity.pdbx_description
1 polymer ?
#
loop_
_entity_poly.entity_id
_entity_poly.type
_entity_poly.pdbx_seq_one_letter_code
_entity_poly.pdbx_strand_id
1 'polypeptide(L)'
;VEMEAIALSRLGNLYDCILKDQSRAKQNFMRSLQLAGSLQPRVFHHEEWYKLAAIATERYQTEYVDKEEQERAKERAPYLTELKKELEEIKKEEEKGAVPLLKYIYKTWPPKDKRNKPPQLTTDPKIQKQALKKAIVHYHPDKQNVKLHGMKWFVLAEEITKVLTRKYEYFKC
;
A
#
# COMPACT_ATOMS: atom_id res chain seq x y z
N VAL A 1 -13.05 11.38 -34.45
CA VAL A 1 -12.36 10.68 -33.33
C VAL A 1 -11.05 11.36 -32.95
N GLU A 2 -10.05 11.48 -33.84
CA GLU A 2 -8.78 12.17 -33.49
C GLU A 2 -8.95 13.66 -33.14
N MET A 3 -9.66 14.42 -33.97
CA MET A 3 -9.97 15.84 -33.69
C MET A 3 -10.73 16.05 -32.38
N GLU A 4 -11.57 15.07 -32.02
CA GLU A 4 -12.30 15.08 -30.74
C GLU A 4 -11.35 14.84 -29.57
N ALA A 5 -10.41 13.91 -29.68
CA ALA A 5 -9.37 13.70 -28.68
C ALA A 5 -8.52 14.96 -28.46
N ILE A 6 -8.12 15.64 -29.56
CA ILE A 6 -7.39 16.91 -29.50
C ILE A 6 -8.22 17.99 -28.78
N ALA A 7 -9.49 18.12 -29.15
CA ALA A 7 -10.39 19.10 -28.52
C ALA A 7 -10.56 18.84 -27.02
N LEU A 8 -10.72 17.58 -26.62
CA LEU A 8 -10.84 17.18 -25.23
C LEU A 8 -9.55 17.42 -24.44
N SER A 9 -8.38 17.16 -25.01
CA SER A 9 -7.10 17.49 -24.36
C SER A 9 -6.99 19.01 -24.11
N ARG A 10 -7.33 19.83 -25.09
CA ARG A 10 -7.32 21.30 -24.93
C ARG A 10 -8.35 21.77 -23.90
N LEU A 11 -9.54 21.20 -23.92
CA LEU A 11 -10.59 21.50 -22.96
C LEU A 11 -10.19 21.09 -21.54
N GLY A 12 -9.55 19.93 -21.38
CA GLY A 12 -8.96 19.50 -20.12
C GLY A 12 -7.94 20.51 -19.60
N ASN A 13 -7.07 21.02 -20.48
CA ASN A 13 -6.09 22.05 -20.11
C ASN A 13 -6.73 23.37 -19.66
N LEU A 14 -7.80 23.80 -20.34
CA LEU A 14 -8.58 24.97 -19.93
C LEU A 14 -9.16 24.78 -18.52
N TYR A 15 -9.77 23.63 -18.25
CA TYR A 15 -10.31 23.32 -16.93
C TYR A 15 -9.23 23.25 -15.85
N ASP A 16 -8.08 22.67 -16.15
CA ASP A 16 -6.99 22.48 -15.19
C ASP A 16 -6.25 23.79 -14.87
N CYS A 17 -5.80 24.50 -15.91
CA CYS A 17 -4.92 25.64 -15.76
C CYS A 17 -5.67 26.93 -15.43
N ILE A 18 -6.84 27.15 -16.03
CA ILE A 18 -7.56 28.43 -15.97
C ILE A 18 -8.72 28.35 -14.99
N LEU A 19 -9.63 27.38 -15.18
CA LEU A 19 -10.85 27.31 -14.37
C LEU A 19 -10.66 26.59 -13.03
N LYS A 20 -9.51 25.93 -12.83
CA LYS A 20 -9.15 25.17 -11.63
C LYS A 20 -10.19 24.10 -11.24
N ASP A 21 -10.89 23.54 -12.23
CA ASP A 21 -11.83 22.43 -12.05
C ASP A 21 -11.13 21.11 -12.40
N GLN A 22 -10.48 20.51 -11.39
CA GLN A 22 -9.74 19.26 -11.53
C GLN A 22 -10.64 18.08 -11.95
N SER A 23 -11.92 18.08 -11.56
CA SER A 23 -12.85 16.99 -11.87
C SER A 23 -13.13 16.95 -13.37
N ARG A 24 -13.52 18.09 -13.95
CA ARG A 24 -13.76 18.19 -15.39
C ARG A 24 -12.47 18.04 -16.19
N ALA A 25 -11.36 18.60 -15.72
CA ALA A 25 -10.06 18.42 -16.37
C ALA A 25 -9.70 16.94 -16.51
N LYS A 26 -9.73 16.18 -15.40
CA LYS A 26 -9.45 14.73 -15.38
C LYS A 26 -10.36 13.96 -16.33
N GLN A 27 -11.67 14.22 -16.32
CA GLN A 27 -12.63 13.57 -17.22
C GLN A 27 -12.27 13.78 -18.70
N ASN A 28 -11.94 15.02 -19.08
CA ASN A 28 -11.58 15.37 -20.45
C ASN A 28 -10.25 14.72 -20.89
N PHE A 29 -9.22 14.75 -20.04
CA PHE A 29 -7.94 14.09 -20.34
C PHE A 29 -8.07 12.57 -20.47
N MET A 30 -8.79 11.92 -19.54
CA MET A 30 -9.05 10.48 -19.61
C MET A 30 -9.80 10.11 -20.89
N ARG A 31 -10.82 10.90 -21.26
CA ARG A 31 -11.58 10.65 -22.49
C ARG A 31 -10.72 10.85 -23.74
N SER A 32 -9.88 11.88 -23.76
CA SER A 32 -8.89 12.11 -24.83
C SER A 32 -7.97 10.90 -25.04
N LEU A 33 -7.41 10.35 -23.95
CA LEU A 33 -6.53 9.17 -24.02
C LEU A 33 -7.28 7.90 -24.45
N GLN A 34 -8.53 7.71 -24.01
CA GLN A 34 -9.38 6.59 -24.45
C GLN A 34 -9.64 6.65 -25.95
N LEU A 35 -10.00 7.82 -26.49
CA LEU A 35 -10.22 8.00 -27.93
C LEU A 35 -8.93 7.77 -28.72
N ALA A 36 -7.79 8.23 -28.21
CA ALA A 36 -6.48 7.94 -28.82
C ALA A 36 -6.20 6.43 -28.86
N GLY A 37 -6.51 5.69 -27.78
CA GLY A 37 -6.36 4.24 -27.71
C GLY A 37 -7.28 3.48 -28.67
N SER A 38 -8.46 4.03 -28.98
CA SER A 38 -9.39 3.43 -29.96
C SER A 38 -8.92 3.50 -31.41
N LEU A 39 -7.88 4.30 -31.70
CA LEU A 39 -7.35 4.53 -33.04
C LEU A 39 -6.14 3.63 -33.38
N GLN A 40 -5.93 2.56 -32.61
CA GLN A 40 -4.91 1.56 -32.94
C GLN A 40 -5.09 1.01 -34.38
N PRO A 41 -3.99 0.73 -35.11
CA PRO A 41 -2.61 0.70 -34.64
C PRO A 41 -1.88 2.05 -34.63
N ARG A 42 -2.55 3.16 -34.96
CA ARG A 42 -1.92 4.49 -34.92
C ARG A 42 -1.58 4.88 -33.48
N VAL A 43 -0.39 5.44 -33.30
CA VAL A 43 0.17 5.82 -32.00
C VAL A 43 0.41 7.33 -31.97
N PHE A 44 0.16 7.95 -30.81
CA PHE A 44 0.17 9.42 -30.65
C PHE A 44 1.18 9.91 -29.60
N HIS A 45 2.10 9.06 -29.13
CA HIS A 45 3.05 9.41 -28.05
C HIS A 45 3.93 10.64 -28.35
N HIS A 46 4.11 10.98 -29.62
CA HIS A 46 4.88 12.15 -30.03
C HIS A 46 4.05 13.44 -30.13
N GLU A 47 2.72 13.32 -30.12
CA GLU A 47 1.80 14.45 -30.25
C GLU A 47 1.67 15.23 -28.94
N GLU A 48 1.78 16.55 -29.00
CA GLU A 48 1.76 17.41 -27.82
C GLU A 48 0.44 17.31 -27.03
N TRP A 49 -0.70 17.22 -27.73
CA TRP A 49 -2.01 17.05 -27.08
C TRP A 49 -2.12 15.73 -26.33
N TYR A 50 -1.45 14.68 -26.81
CA TYR A 50 -1.45 13.36 -26.17
C TYR A 50 -0.52 13.38 -24.95
N LYS A 51 0.70 13.90 -25.09
CA LYS A 51 1.65 14.05 -23.97
C LYS A 51 1.05 14.86 -22.84
N LEU A 52 0.40 15.98 -23.16
CA LEU A 52 -0.27 16.84 -22.18
C LEU A 52 -1.33 16.06 -21.40
N ALA A 53 -2.21 15.34 -22.11
CA ALA A 53 -3.26 14.55 -21.47
C ALA A 53 -2.69 13.39 -20.61
N ALA A 54 -1.61 12.74 -21.08
CA ALA A 54 -0.94 11.67 -20.37
C ALA A 54 -0.31 12.16 -19.06
N ILE A 55 0.50 13.23 -19.13
CA ILE A 55 1.15 13.84 -17.96
C ILE A 55 0.12 14.32 -16.94
N ALA A 56 -0.94 15.01 -17.40
CA ALA A 56 -1.98 15.49 -16.49
C ALA A 56 -2.73 14.33 -15.81
N THR A 57 -3.02 13.26 -16.55
CA THR A 57 -3.68 12.07 -16.00
C THR A 57 -2.80 11.37 -14.96
N GLU A 58 -1.51 11.19 -15.24
CA GLU A 58 -0.53 10.64 -14.31
C GLU A 58 -0.45 11.50 -13.04
N ARG A 59 -0.32 12.83 -13.19
CA ARG A 59 -0.31 13.76 -12.06
C ARG A 59 -1.54 13.60 -11.17
N TYR A 60 -2.75 13.52 -11.73
CA TYR A 60 -3.96 13.30 -10.92
C TYR A 60 -4.02 11.93 -10.24
N GLN A 61 -3.42 10.90 -10.83
CA GLN A 61 -3.32 9.59 -10.20
C GLN A 61 -2.36 9.66 -9.00
N THR A 62 -1.18 10.26 -9.19
CA THR A 62 -0.20 10.46 -8.13
C THR A 62 -0.76 11.32 -7.00
N GLU A 63 -1.37 12.47 -7.30
CA GLU A 63 -1.99 13.34 -6.28
C GLU A 63 -3.08 12.63 -5.47
N TYR A 64 -3.85 11.74 -6.12
CA TYR A 64 -4.88 10.96 -5.44
C TYR A 64 -4.25 9.93 -4.47
N VAL A 65 -3.26 9.18 -4.94
CA VAL A 65 -2.52 8.21 -4.13
C VAL A 65 -1.83 8.89 -2.95
N ASP A 66 -1.18 10.04 -3.19
CA ASP A 66 -0.49 10.82 -2.16
C ASP A 66 -1.48 11.32 -1.09
N LYS A 67 -2.67 11.78 -1.49
CA LYS A 67 -3.71 12.20 -0.54
C LYS A 67 -4.21 11.02 0.30
N GLU A 68 -4.51 9.88 -0.32
CA GLU A 68 -4.94 8.68 0.42
C GLU A 68 -3.85 8.19 1.39
N GLU A 69 -2.58 8.22 0.98
CA GLU A 69 -1.46 7.86 1.84
C GLU A 69 -1.29 8.84 3.00
N GLN A 70 -1.41 10.15 2.75
CA GLN A 70 -1.35 11.18 3.79
C GLN A 70 -2.50 11.05 4.80
N GLU A 71 -3.72 10.79 4.34
CA GLU A 71 -4.87 10.56 5.22
C GLU A 71 -4.66 9.31 6.07
N ARG A 72 -4.25 8.21 5.45
CA ARG A 72 -3.90 6.97 6.17
C ARG A 72 -2.78 7.20 7.18
N ALA A 73 -1.75 7.97 6.83
CA ALA A 73 -0.65 8.30 7.74
C ALA A 73 -1.12 9.12 8.93
N LYS A 74 -1.99 10.12 8.71
CA LYS A 74 -2.59 10.95 9.77
C LYS A 74 -3.43 10.12 10.73
N GLU A 75 -4.27 9.21 10.22
CA GLU A 75 -5.08 8.31 11.04
C GLU A 75 -4.23 7.37 11.91
N ARG A 76 -3.06 6.96 11.41
CA ARG A 76 -2.16 6.01 12.08
C ARG A 76 -1.20 6.65 13.07
N ALA A 77 -0.80 7.89 12.82
CA ALA A 77 0.17 8.63 13.63
C ALA A 77 -0.08 8.57 15.16
N PRO A 78 -1.32 8.76 15.67
CA PRO A 78 -1.56 8.65 17.12
C PRO A 78 -1.27 7.24 17.65
N TYR A 79 -1.70 6.21 16.94
CA TYR A 79 -1.49 4.82 17.36
C TYR A 79 -0.02 4.40 17.29
N LEU A 80 0.73 4.88 16.30
CA LEU A 80 2.19 4.66 16.23
C LEU A 80 2.91 5.30 17.41
N THR A 81 2.44 6.48 17.84
CA THR A 81 2.99 7.17 19.01
C THR A 81 2.72 6.37 20.29
N GLU A 82 1.49 5.87 20.45
CA GLU A 82 1.12 5.03 21.60
C GLU A 82 1.89 3.71 21.64
N LEU A 83 2.09 3.08 20.48
CA LEU A 83 2.73 1.76 20.35
C LEU A 83 4.26 1.83 20.33
N LYS A 84 4.85 3.03 20.48
CA LYS A 84 6.28 3.24 20.29
C LYS A 84 7.14 2.28 21.12
N LYS A 85 6.78 2.07 22.40
CA LYS A 85 7.53 1.18 23.30
C LYS A 85 7.42 -0.28 22.86
N GLU A 86 6.22 -0.72 22.51
CA GLU A 86 5.94 -2.07 22.00
C GLU A 86 6.72 -2.34 20.70
N LEU A 87 6.78 -1.37 19.79
CA LEU A 87 7.53 -1.47 18.54
C LEU A 87 9.05 -1.52 18.78
N GLU A 88 9.56 -0.76 19.75
CA GLU A 88 10.97 -0.84 20.16
C GLU A 88 11.32 -2.21 20.75
N GLU A 89 10.43 -2.82 21.52
CA GLU A 89 10.61 -4.19 22.05
C GLU A 89 10.58 -5.23 20.94
N ILE A 90 9.64 -5.13 20.00
CA ILE A 90 9.58 -6.02 18.83
C ILE A 90 10.90 -5.94 18.05
N LYS A 91 11.44 -4.74 17.84
CA LYS A 91 12.72 -4.55 17.15
C LYS A 91 13.89 -5.19 17.90
N LYS A 92 13.94 -5.05 19.23
CA LYS A 92 14.96 -5.73 20.06
C LYS A 92 14.88 -7.25 19.94
N GLU A 93 13.69 -7.81 19.84
CA GLU A 93 13.51 -9.26 19.63
C GLU A 93 13.81 -9.70 18.19
N GLU A 94 13.56 -8.84 17.19
CA GLU A 94 13.92 -9.06 15.78
C GLU A 94 15.45 -9.24 15.63
N GLU A 95 16.23 -8.44 16.33
CA GLU A 95 17.70 -8.51 16.38
C GLU A 95 18.21 -9.83 16.96
N LYS A 96 17.50 -10.42 17.92
CA LYS A 96 17.87 -11.71 18.55
C LYS A 96 17.64 -12.92 17.64
N GLY A 97 16.83 -12.80 16.59
CA GLY A 97 16.58 -13.88 15.63
C GLY A 97 15.11 -14.25 15.46
N ALA A 98 14.82 -15.14 14.50
CA ALA A 98 13.45 -15.51 14.14
C ALA A 98 12.70 -16.22 15.28
N VAL A 99 13.37 -17.12 16.02
CA VAL A 99 12.75 -17.87 17.13
C VAL A 99 12.40 -16.96 18.32
N PRO A 100 13.32 -16.13 18.86
CA PRO A 100 12.98 -15.17 19.91
C PRO A 100 11.85 -14.24 19.50
N LEU A 101 11.91 -13.66 18.30
CA LEU A 101 10.88 -12.79 17.74
C LEU A 101 9.50 -13.45 17.72
N LEU A 102 9.38 -14.64 17.13
CA LEU A 102 8.11 -15.37 17.05
C LEU A 102 7.60 -15.75 18.44
N LYS A 103 8.47 -16.19 19.34
CA LYS A 103 8.10 -16.53 20.72
C LYS A 103 7.54 -15.31 21.45
N TYR A 104 8.19 -14.16 21.31
CA TYR A 104 7.76 -12.91 21.94
C TYR A 104 6.41 -12.46 21.42
N ILE A 105 6.26 -12.33 20.09
CA ILE A 105 5.03 -11.84 19.46
C ILE A 105 3.81 -12.67 19.87
N TYR A 106 3.88 -14.00 19.81
CA TYR A 106 2.72 -14.84 20.16
C TYR A 106 2.42 -14.88 21.66
N LYS A 107 3.40 -14.60 22.51
CA LYS A 107 3.19 -14.48 23.96
C LYS A 107 2.52 -13.15 24.31
N THR A 108 3.01 -12.05 23.74
CA THR A 108 2.58 -10.69 24.11
C THR A 108 1.34 -10.26 23.36
N TRP A 109 1.24 -10.58 22.06
CA TRP A 109 0.17 -10.17 21.17
C TRP A 109 -0.38 -11.34 20.36
N PRO A 110 -1.00 -12.35 21.00
CA PRO A 110 -1.52 -13.50 20.30
C PRO A 110 -2.51 -13.10 19.19
N PRO A 111 -2.56 -13.83 18.05
CA PRO A 111 -3.50 -13.53 16.98
C PRO A 111 -4.95 -13.57 17.49
N LYS A 112 -5.80 -12.66 16.98
CA LYS A 112 -7.20 -12.58 17.45
C LYS A 112 -8.07 -13.74 16.97
N ASP A 113 -7.75 -14.33 15.82
CA ASP A 113 -8.39 -15.56 15.37
C ASP A 113 -7.85 -16.76 16.16
N LYS A 114 -8.71 -17.37 16.99
CA LYS A 114 -8.37 -18.50 17.87
C LYS A 114 -7.88 -19.74 17.11
N ARG A 115 -8.13 -19.84 15.80
CA ARG A 115 -7.62 -20.94 14.96
C ARG A 115 -6.12 -20.81 14.68
N ASN A 116 -5.58 -19.60 14.80
CA ASN A 116 -4.17 -19.30 14.52
C ASN A 116 -3.30 -19.66 15.73
N LYS A 117 -2.79 -20.89 15.74
CA LYS A 117 -1.87 -21.38 16.77
C LYS A 117 -0.42 -20.94 16.48
N PRO A 118 0.42 -20.75 17.52
CA PRO A 118 1.85 -20.52 17.34
C PRO A 118 2.50 -21.58 16.42
N PRO A 119 3.41 -21.18 15.52
CA PRO A 119 4.15 -22.12 14.70
C PRO A 119 5.14 -22.93 15.56
N GLN A 120 5.61 -24.04 15.02
CA GLN A 120 6.71 -24.79 15.63
C GLN A 120 7.98 -23.95 15.61
N LEU A 121 8.62 -23.80 16.78
CA LEU A 121 9.86 -23.06 16.94
C LEU A 121 11.04 -24.03 16.99
N THR A 122 12.04 -23.80 16.16
CA THR A 122 13.23 -24.65 16.03
C THR A 122 14.39 -23.85 15.45
N THR A 123 15.61 -24.35 15.59
CA THR A 123 16.81 -23.79 14.99
C THR A 123 16.97 -24.14 13.51
N ASP A 124 16.20 -25.10 12.98
CA ASP A 124 16.22 -25.46 11.56
C ASP A 124 15.76 -24.28 10.67
N PRO A 125 16.62 -23.77 9.76
CA PRO A 125 16.29 -22.64 8.89
C PRO A 125 15.06 -22.86 8.00
N LYS A 126 14.83 -24.09 7.51
CA LYS A 126 13.67 -24.40 6.66
C LYS A 126 12.37 -24.27 7.44
N ILE A 127 12.36 -24.77 8.67
CA ILE A 127 11.19 -24.69 9.54
C ILE A 127 11.00 -23.26 10.06
N GLN A 128 12.07 -22.51 10.36
CA GLN A 128 11.98 -21.09 10.68
C GLN A 128 11.35 -20.27 9.56
N LYS A 129 11.79 -20.50 8.31
CA LYS A 129 11.21 -19.87 7.12
C LYS A 129 9.71 -20.15 7.02
N GLN A 130 9.28 -21.39 7.24
CA GLN A 130 7.85 -21.75 7.26
C GLN A 130 7.10 -21.10 8.43
N ALA A 131 7.70 -21.05 9.62
CA ALA A 131 7.12 -20.45 10.81
C ALA A 131 6.88 -18.94 10.63
N LEU A 132 7.85 -18.22 10.05
CA LEU A 132 7.72 -16.80 9.69
C LEU A 132 6.62 -16.59 8.65
N LYS A 133 6.61 -17.38 7.57
CA LYS A 133 5.53 -17.31 6.55
C LYS A 133 4.14 -17.52 7.16
N LYS A 134 4.01 -18.48 8.07
CA LYS A 134 2.74 -18.73 8.78
C LYS A 134 2.36 -17.55 9.69
N ALA A 135 3.32 -16.98 10.41
CA ALA A 135 3.07 -15.82 11.27
C ALA A 135 2.64 -14.58 10.47
N ILE A 136 3.28 -14.29 9.33
CA ILE A 136 2.86 -13.23 8.40
C ILE A 136 1.38 -13.40 8.05
N VAL A 137 0.95 -14.63 7.73
CA VAL A 137 -0.45 -14.94 7.40
C VAL A 137 -1.39 -14.73 8.58
N HIS A 138 -0.95 -14.89 9.83
CA HIS A 138 -1.78 -14.69 11.02
C HIS A 138 -2.00 -13.20 11.35
N TYR A 139 -0.98 -12.36 11.14
CA TYR A 139 -1.01 -10.92 11.44
C TYR A 139 -1.32 -10.03 10.23
N HIS A 140 -1.44 -10.61 9.02
CA HIS A 140 -1.71 -9.88 7.79
C HIS A 140 -2.89 -8.90 7.95
N PRO A 141 -2.76 -7.63 7.51
CA PRO A 141 -3.82 -6.61 7.61
C PRO A 141 -5.19 -7.09 7.09
N ASP A 142 -5.23 -7.81 5.96
CA ASP A 142 -6.46 -8.35 5.37
C ASP A 142 -7.24 -9.31 6.29
N LYS A 143 -6.59 -9.89 7.30
CA LYS A 143 -7.25 -10.77 8.28
C LYS A 143 -7.66 -10.06 9.56
N GLN A 144 -7.34 -8.76 9.69
CA GLN A 144 -7.63 -8.00 10.88
C GLN A 144 -8.98 -7.30 10.74
N ASN A 145 -9.87 -7.51 11.71
CA ASN A 145 -11.15 -6.84 11.75
C ASN A 145 -11.05 -5.56 12.60
N VAL A 146 -10.88 -4.41 11.94
CA VAL A 146 -10.79 -3.09 12.59
C VAL A 146 -12.02 -2.79 13.44
N LYS A 147 -13.22 -3.19 12.99
CA LYS A 147 -14.48 -2.95 13.72
C LYS A 147 -14.54 -3.72 15.05
N LEU A 148 -13.96 -4.92 15.10
CA LEU A 148 -14.00 -5.78 16.29
C LEU A 148 -12.82 -5.56 17.24
N HIS A 149 -11.64 -5.21 16.72
CA HIS A 149 -10.40 -5.16 17.52
C HIS A 149 -9.77 -3.78 17.62
N GLY A 150 -10.35 -2.79 16.93
CA GLY A 150 -9.91 -1.40 16.95
C GLY A 150 -8.71 -1.12 16.04
N MET A 151 -8.55 0.17 15.70
CA MET A 151 -7.49 0.65 14.81
C MET A 151 -6.09 0.45 15.43
N LYS A 152 -5.95 0.57 16.75
CA LYS A 152 -4.69 0.32 17.46
C LYS A 152 -4.16 -1.10 17.21
N TRP A 153 -5.03 -2.12 17.29
CA TRP A 153 -4.65 -3.50 16.99
C TRP A 153 -4.27 -3.67 15.52
N PHE A 154 -5.04 -3.07 14.61
CA PHE A 154 -4.76 -3.12 13.18
C PHE A 154 -3.37 -2.58 12.86
N VAL A 155 -3.03 -1.40 13.39
CA VAL A 155 -1.71 -0.78 13.22
C VAL A 155 -0.62 -1.67 13.79
N LEU A 156 -0.80 -2.22 15.00
CA LEU A 156 0.17 -3.13 15.61
C LEU A 156 0.41 -4.39 14.77
N ALA A 157 -0.67 -5.04 14.31
CA ALA A 157 -0.60 -6.26 13.51
C ALA A 157 0.11 -6.04 12.17
N GLU A 158 -0.08 -4.87 11.56
CA GLU A 158 0.63 -4.48 10.35
C GLU A 158 2.13 -4.23 10.61
N GLU A 159 2.49 -3.52 11.69
CA GLU A 159 3.90 -3.34 12.05
C GLU A 159 4.58 -4.68 12.40
N ILE A 160 3.88 -5.59 13.10
CA ILE A 160 4.31 -6.97 13.30
C ILE A 160 4.55 -7.67 11.96
N THR A 161 3.63 -7.52 11.01
CA THR A 161 3.73 -8.13 9.68
C THR A 161 4.93 -7.60 8.90
N LYS A 162 5.22 -6.29 8.96
CA LYS A 162 6.41 -5.68 8.35
C LYS A 162 7.69 -6.28 8.91
N VAL A 163 7.81 -6.35 10.24
CA VAL A 163 8.96 -6.94 10.94
C VAL A 163 9.14 -8.41 10.55
N LEU A 164 8.08 -9.21 10.57
CA LEU A 164 8.12 -10.63 10.21
C LEU A 164 8.51 -10.82 8.72
N THR A 165 8.05 -9.94 7.84
CA THR A 165 8.37 -9.98 6.40
C THR A 165 9.85 -9.69 6.16
N ARG A 166 10.39 -8.63 6.76
CA ARG A 166 11.84 -8.36 6.70
C ARG A 166 12.64 -9.55 7.22
N LYS A 167 12.23 -10.12 8.36
CA LYS A 167 12.93 -11.30 8.91
C LYS A 167 12.86 -12.51 7.98
N TYR A 168 11.73 -12.73 7.32
CA TYR A 168 11.53 -13.81 6.35
C TYR A 168 12.39 -13.64 5.09
N GLU A 169 12.61 -12.41 4.63
CA GLU A 169 13.40 -12.12 3.43
C GLU A 169 14.87 -12.56 3.57
N TYR A 170 15.46 -12.52 4.76
CA TYR A 170 16.80 -13.09 5.01
C TYR A 170 16.90 -14.60 4.72
N PHE A 171 15.78 -15.33 4.70
CA PHE A 171 15.73 -16.77 4.38
C PHE A 171 15.31 -17.05 2.94
N LYS A 172 15.07 -16.03 2.11
CA LYS A 172 14.72 -16.22 0.69
C LYS A 172 15.94 -16.49 -0.20
N CYS A 173 17.15 -16.28 0.30
CA CYS A 173 18.41 -16.67 -0.36
C CYS A 173 18.48 -18.18 -0.60
#